data_AF-A0A7J3TDD9-F1
#
_entry.id   AF-A0A7J3TDD9-F1
#
_cell.length_a   1.000
_cell.length_b   1.000
_cell.length_c   1.000
_cell.angle_alpha   90.00
_cell.angle_beta   90.00
_cell.angle_gamma   90.00
#
_symmetry.space_group_name_H-M   'P 1'
#
loop_
_entity.id
_entity.type
_entity.pdbx_description
1 polymer ?
#
loop_
_entity_poly.entity_id
_entity_poly.type
_entity_poly.pdbx_seq_one_letter_code
_entity_poly.pdbx_strand_id
1 'polypeptide(L)'
;ESDGAVLMAICEGTLEDALRMVKSQSVIVFSPSGEKKTIDELTGENETTYIIGGFAEGDYISDAYSLGKACSIYKDELTIWTVASEIICSTERRMGLI
;
A
#
# COMPACT_ATOMS: atom_id res chain seq x y z
N GLU A 1 -13.09 36.60 -1.05
CA GLU A 1 -12.43 35.53 -0.29
C GLU A 1 -12.50 34.27 -1.14
N SER A 2 -11.37 33.63 -1.43
CA SER A 2 -11.37 32.33 -2.11
C SER A 2 -11.67 31.27 -1.06
N ASP A 3 -12.79 30.57 -1.23
CA ASP A 3 -13.11 29.38 -0.46
C ASP A 3 -11.96 28.38 -0.66
N GLY A 4 -11.16 28.16 0.38
CA GLY A 4 -9.91 27.39 0.27
C GLY A 4 -10.21 25.90 0.00
N ALA A 5 -9.42 25.27 -0.86
CA ALA A 5 -9.52 23.83 -1.07
C ALA A 5 -9.00 23.07 0.17
N VAL A 6 -9.78 22.11 0.67
CA VAL A 6 -9.33 21.20 1.73
C VAL A 6 -8.34 20.21 1.13
N LEU A 7 -7.09 20.26 1.58
CA LEU A 7 -6.02 19.37 1.12
C LEU A 7 -5.84 18.13 2.01
N MET A 8 -6.26 18.21 3.27
CA MET A 8 -6.14 17.15 4.25
C MET A 8 -7.27 17.25 5.26
N ALA A 9 -7.86 16.10 5.61
CA ALA A 9 -8.88 15.98 6.64
C ALA A 9 -8.56 14.79 7.54
N ILE A 10 -8.91 14.91 8.83
CA ILE A 10 -8.86 13.80 9.78
C ILE A 10 -10.28 13.25 9.87
N CYS A 11 -10.40 11.94 9.69
CA CYS A 11 -11.66 11.22 9.78
C CYS A 11 -11.55 10.15 10.87
N GLU A 12 -12.64 9.91 11.60
CA GLU A 12 -12.76 8.74 12.46
C GLU A 12 -13.16 7.53 11.61
N GLY A 13 -12.53 6.37 11.85
CA GLY A 13 -12.82 5.15 11.11
C GLY A 13 -11.74 4.08 11.25
N THR A 14 -12.00 2.95 10.61
CA THR A 14 -11.09 1.80 10.54
C THR A 14 -10.30 1.77 9.22
N LEU A 15 -9.32 0.89 9.11
CA LEU A 15 -8.61 0.65 7.85
C LEU A 15 -9.55 0.12 6.75
N GLU A 16 -10.56 -0.68 7.12
CA GLU A 16 -11.59 -1.14 6.19
C GLU A 16 -12.42 0.01 5.62
N ASP A 17 -12.75 1.01 6.43
CA ASP A 17 -13.49 2.19 5.97
C ASP A 17 -12.66 2.98 4.95
N ALA A 18 -11.36 3.15 5.21
CA ALA A 18 -10.45 3.78 4.26
C ALA A 18 -10.38 3.02 2.92
N LEU A 19 -10.31 1.69 2.94
CA LEU A 19 -10.32 0.86 1.72
C LEU A 19 -11.62 1.01 0.91
N ARG A 20 -12.77 1.11 1.59
CA ARG A 20 -14.06 1.36 0.94
C ARG A 20 -14.13 2.74 0.29
N MET A 21 -13.51 3.76 0.90
CA MET A 21 -13.47 5.12 0.35
C MET A 21 -12.67 5.20 -0.97
N VAL A 22 -11.55 4.48 -1.06
CA VAL A 22 -10.71 4.46 -2.27
C VAL A 22 -11.20 3.48 -3.35
N LYS A 23 -12.30 2.75 -3.09
CA LYS A 23 -12.91 1.77 -4.02
C LYS A 23 -11.92 0.71 -4.53
N SER A 24 -11.07 0.20 -3.65
CA SER A 24 -10.05 -0.78 -4.02
C SER A 24 -10.66 -2.07 -4.59
N GLN A 25 -10.14 -2.57 -5.71
CA GLN A 25 -10.54 -3.87 -6.27
C GLN A 25 -9.66 -5.02 -5.76
N SER A 26 -8.37 -4.74 -5.58
CA SER A 26 -7.42 -5.66 -4.95
C SER A 26 -6.62 -4.95 -3.87
N VAL A 27 -6.24 -5.70 -2.84
CA VAL A 27 -5.48 -5.18 -1.70
C VAL A 27 -4.26 -6.07 -1.49
N ILE A 28 -3.09 -5.45 -1.44
CA ILE A 28 -1.83 -6.11 -1.13
C ILE A 28 -1.29 -5.52 0.16
N VAL A 29 -0.96 -6.38 1.12
CA VAL A 29 -0.38 -6.01 2.41
C VAL A 29 1.08 -6.43 2.39
N PHE A 30 2.00 -5.47 2.47
CA PHE A 30 3.41 -5.78 2.50
C PHE A 30 3.83 -6.29 3.88
N SER A 31 4.50 -7.44 3.89
CA SER A 31 5.07 -8.03 5.09
C SER A 31 6.26 -8.93 4.75
N PRO A 32 7.36 -8.90 5.54
CA PRO A 32 8.50 -9.79 5.33
C PRO A 32 8.15 -11.28 5.33
N SER A 33 7.09 -11.67 6.05
CA SER A 33 6.60 -13.06 6.16
C SER A 33 5.56 -13.44 5.10
N GLY A 34 5.18 -12.52 4.21
CA GLY A 34 4.21 -12.76 3.15
C GLY A 34 4.71 -13.67 2.01
N GLU A 35 3.82 -13.98 1.06
CA GLU A 35 4.19 -14.73 -0.15
C GLU A 35 5.23 -13.95 -0.97
N LYS A 36 6.33 -14.60 -1.35
CA LYS A 36 7.38 -13.96 -2.15
C LYS A 36 6.88 -13.68 -3.56
N LYS A 37 6.89 -12.41 -3.95
CA LYS A 37 6.54 -11.92 -5.29
C LYS A 37 7.53 -10.85 -5.71
N THR A 38 7.75 -10.70 -7.00
CA THR A 38 8.45 -9.54 -7.56
C THR A 38 7.51 -8.33 -7.56
N ILE A 39 8.06 -7.12 -7.55
CA ILE A 39 7.22 -5.91 -7.57
C ILE A 39 6.37 -5.83 -8.85
N ASP A 40 6.93 -6.27 -9.99
CA ASP A 40 6.24 -6.26 -11.27
C ASP A 40 5.09 -7.28 -11.36
N GLU A 41 5.10 -8.35 -10.55
CA GLU A 41 3.94 -9.25 -10.39
C GLU A 41 2.80 -8.58 -9.63
N LEU A 42 3.10 -7.58 -8.78
CA LEU A 42 2.14 -6.93 -7.89
C LEU A 42 1.56 -5.63 -8.47
N THR A 43 2.25 -4.99 -9.42
CA THR A 43 1.87 -3.69 -9.99
C THR A 43 1.10 -3.80 -11.30
N GLY A 44 0.18 -4.76 -11.46
CA GLY A 44 -0.38 -5.11 -12.78
C GLY A 44 -1.88 -5.08 -12.94
N GLU A 45 -2.63 -4.91 -11.85
CA GLU A 45 -4.08 -4.89 -11.88
C GLU A 45 -4.61 -3.46 -11.77
N ASN A 46 -5.76 -3.19 -12.38
CA ASN A 46 -6.42 -1.89 -12.24
C ASN A 46 -6.99 -1.79 -10.82
N GLU A 47 -6.79 -0.63 -10.17
CA GLU A 47 -7.36 -0.28 -8.86
C GLU A 47 -6.88 -1.14 -7.68
N THR A 48 -5.57 -1.41 -7.62
CA THR A 48 -4.91 -2.04 -6.46
C THR A 48 -4.54 -1.01 -5.39
N THR A 49 -4.87 -1.29 -4.13
CA THR A 49 -4.36 -0.57 -2.96
C THR A 49 -3.24 -1.37 -2.30
N TYR A 50 -2.17 -0.65 -1.97
CA TYR A 50 -0.98 -1.18 -1.30
C TYR A 50 -0.95 -0.69 0.15
N ILE A 51 -0.82 -1.61 1.10
CA ILE A 51 -0.73 -1.31 2.53
C ILE A 51 0.71 -1.58 2.99
N ILE A 52 1.33 -0.57 3.59
CA ILE A 52 2.69 -0.61 4.13
C ILE A 52 2.62 -0.19 5.60
N GLY A 53 3.33 -0.92 6.48
CA GLY A 53 3.43 -0.57 7.89
C GLY A 53 4.20 0.75 8.05
N GLY A 54 3.56 1.76 8.63
CA GLY A 54 4.13 3.10 8.84
C GLY A 54 5.00 3.22 10.10
N PHE A 55 5.60 2.13 10.59
CA PHE A 55 6.28 2.03 11.88
C PHE A 55 7.71 1.48 11.75
N ALA A 56 8.58 1.81 12.70
CA ALA A 56 10.01 1.44 12.63
C ALA A 56 10.27 -0.05 12.89
N GLU A 57 9.46 -0.67 13.75
CA GLU A 57 9.53 -2.08 14.11
C GLU A 57 8.16 -2.56 14.62
N GLY A 58 7.94 -3.88 14.63
CA GLY A 58 6.72 -4.51 15.13
C GLY A 58 5.81 -5.01 14.03
N ASP A 59 4.52 -5.12 14.34
CA ASP A 59 3.49 -5.61 13.42
C ASP A 59 2.17 -4.88 13.68
N TYR A 60 1.20 -5.02 12.77
CA TYR A 60 -0.13 -4.45 12.92
C TYR A 60 -0.82 -4.99 14.18
N ILE A 61 -1.38 -4.07 14.98
CA ILE A 61 -2.22 -4.44 16.12
C ILE A 61 -3.58 -4.97 15.64
N SER A 62 -4.09 -4.39 14.56
CA SER A 62 -5.32 -4.81 13.88
C SER A 62 -5.05 -5.97 12.91
N ASP A 63 -6.09 -6.73 12.58
CA ASP A 63 -6.03 -7.78 11.55
C ASP A 63 -5.98 -7.18 10.13
N ALA A 64 -4.89 -6.49 9.80
CA ALA A 64 -4.67 -5.90 8.49
C ALA A 64 -4.46 -6.99 7.42
N TYR A 65 -3.96 -8.16 7.82
CA TYR A 65 -3.63 -9.27 6.92
C TYR A 65 -4.86 -9.94 6.31
N SER A 66 -6.02 -9.90 6.97
CA SER A 66 -7.27 -10.43 6.38
C SER A 66 -7.88 -9.52 5.32
N LEU A 67 -7.43 -8.27 5.21
CA LEU A 67 -7.94 -7.29 4.25
C LEU A 67 -7.41 -7.49 2.83
N GLY A 68 -6.37 -8.29 2.64
CA GLY A 68 -5.72 -8.46 1.36
C GLY A 68 -4.72 -9.62 1.32
N LYS A 69 -3.97 -9.72 0.22
CA LYS A 69 -2.91 -10.72 0.09
C LYS A 69 -1.63 -10.22 0.75
N ALA A 70 -1.09 -10.98 1.70
CA ALA A 70 0.20 -10.67 2.31
C ALA A 70 1.35 -11.04 1.37
N CYS A 71 2.16 -10.07 0.97
CA CYS A 71 3.26 -10.28 0.02
C CYS A 71 4.59 -9.72 0.54
N SER A 72 5.67 -10.40 0.17
CA SER A 72 7.06 -10.00 0.44
C SER A 72 7.78 -9.78 -0.88
N ILE A 73 8.37 -8.59 -1.08
CA ILE A 73 9.12 -8.25 -2.30
C ILE A 73 10.63 -8.42 -2.17
N TYR A 74 11.10 -8.77 -0.98
CA TYR A 74 12.51 -8.95 -0.71
C TYR A 74 12.75 -9.98 0.38
N LYS A 75 13.93 -10.60 0.37
CA LYS A 75 14.28 -11.65 1.34
C LYS A 75 14.54 -11.11 2.75
N ASP A 76 14.94 -9.85 2.83
CA ASP A 76 15.29 -9.14 4.06
C ASP A 76 14.27 -8.03 4.29
N GLU A 77 14.16 -7.56 5.54
CA GLU A 77 13.31 -6.43 5.87
C GLU A 77 13.79 -5.16 5.16
N LEU A 78 12.86 -4.48 4.50
CA LEU A 78 13.11 -3.23 3.80
C LEU A 78 12.55 -2.07 4.59
N THR A 79 13.15 -0.90 4.43
CA THR A 79 12.58 0.33 5.00
C THR A 79 11.26 0.68 4.31
N ILE A 80 10.36 1.33 5.04
CA ILE A 80 9.05 1.81 4.55
C ILE A 80 9.21 2.56 3.21
N TRP A 81 10.18 3.48 3.14
CA TRP A 81 10.44 4.31 1.97
C TRP A 81 10.94 3.49 0.78
N THR A 82 11.72 2.44 1.03
CA THR A 82 12.17 1.52 -0.02
C THR A 82 10.99 0.79 -0.62
N VAL A 83 10.11 0.22 0.20
CA VAL A 83 8.90 -0.48 -0.27
C VAL A 83 8.01 0.47 -1.08
N ALA A 84 7.73 1.67 -0.55
CA ALA A 84 6.93 2.68 -1.24
C ALA A 84 7.55 3.10 -2.59
N SER A 85 8.87 3.32 -2.62
CA SER A 85 9.58 3.72 -3.84
C SER A 85 9.54 2.62 -4.90
N GLU A 86 9.69 1.36 -4.53
CA GLU A 86 9.60 0.24 -5.48
C GLU A 86 8.21 0.16 -6.13
N ILE A 87 7.14 0.32 -5.34
CA ILE A 87 5.75 0.32 -5.84
C ILE A 87 5.54 1.48 -6.82
N ILE A 88 5.92 2.69 -6.42
CA ILE A 88 5.77 3.90 -7.25
C ILE A 88 6.53 3.74 -8.55
N CYS A 89 7.83 3.44 -8.50
CA CYS A 89 8.67 3.30 -9.69
C CYS A 89 8.19 2.18 -10.62
N SER A 90 7.75 1.03 -10.08
CA SER A 90 7.21 -0.06 -10.90
C SER A 90 5.89 0.34 -11.57
N THR A 91 5.02 1.06 -10.86
CA THR A 91 3.78 1.60 -11.41
C THR A 91 4.06 2.63 -12.50
N GLU A 92 4.98 3.57 -12.27
CA GLU A 92 5.38 4.60 -13.24
C GLU A 92 5.93 4.00 -14.54
N ARG A 93 6.83 3.00 -14.44
CA ARG A 93 7.35 2.26 -15.61
C ARG A 93 6.23 1.63 -16.43
N ARG A 94 5.22 1.05 -15.78
CA ARG A 94 4.10 0.41 -16.48
C ARG A 94 3.13 1.41 -17.09
N MET A 95 2.99 2.58 -16.48
CA MET A 95 2.25 3.70 -17.04
C MET A 95 3.01 4.43 -18.15
N GLY A 96 4.30 4.10 -18.38
CA GLY A 96 5.16 4.78 -19.34
C GLY A 96 5.49 6.22 -18.92
N LEU A 97 5.48 6.51 -17.62
CA LEU A 97 5.85 7.81 -17.07
C LEU A 97 7.37 7.97 -16.96
N ILE A 98 8.10 6.86 -16.77
CA ILE A 98 9.57 6.78 -16.73
C ILE A 98 10.09 5.56 -17.49
#